data_AF-A0A3D5K695-F1
#
_entry.id   AF-A0A3D5K695-F1
#
_cell.length_a   1.000
_cell.length_b   1.000
_cell.length_c   1.000
_cell.angle_alpha   90.00
_cell.angle_beta   90.00
_cell.angle_gamma   90.00
#
_symmetry.space_group_name_H-M   'P 1'
#
loop_
_entity.id
_entity.type
_entity.pdbx_description
1 polymer ?
#
loop_
_entity_poly.entity_id
_entity_poly.type
_entity_poly.pdbx_seq_one_letter_code
_entity_poly.pdbx_strand_id
1 'polypeptide(L)'
;GRTVALLELGAGFDHRLTGRENVYLNASGHGFTRREVDAVITDIIGMAGIGRFIEYPVETYSSGMRARLGFSVAAHLSPDVLIADE
;
A
#
# COMPACT_ATOMS: atom_id res chain seq x y z
N GLY A 1 16.36 9.95 -10.75
CA GLY A 1 15.12 9.18 -10.90
C GLY A 1 14.99 8.26 -9.72
N ARG A 2 13.78 7.98 -9.24
CA ARG A 2 13.54 6.92 -8.26
C ARG A 2 12.66 5.87 -8.93
N THR A 3 13.24 4.71 -9.21
CA THR A 3 12.55 3.52 -9.71
C THR A 3 11.91 2.85 -8.50
N VAL A 4 10.58 2.69 -8.48
CA VAL A 4 9.88 1.97 -7.42
C VAL A 4 9.52 0.59 -7.97
N ALA A 5 10.29 -0.42 -7.58
CA ALA A 5 10.00 -1.80 -7.94
C ALA A 5 8.72 -2.25 -7.22
N LEU A 6 7.89 -3.06 -7.89
CA LEU A 6 6.71 -3.69 -7.28
C LEU A 6 7.07 -4.50 -6.01
N LEU A 7 8.32 -4.93 -5.86
CA LEU A 7 8.84 -5.58 -4.65
C LEU A 7 8.93 -4.65 -3.42
N GLU A 8 9.06 -3.34 -3.60
CA GLU A 8 9.26 -2.39 -2.50
C GLU A 8 7.97 -2.03 -1.76
N LEU A 9 6.79 -2.28 -2.36
CA LEU A 9 5.51 -1.88 -1.77
C LEU A 9 5.10 -2.70 -0.54
N GLY A 10 5.73 -3.88 -0.33
CA GLY A 10 5.64 -4.63 0.94
C GLY A 10 6.79 -4.36 1.92
N ALA A 11 7.90 -3.79 1.45
CA ALA A 11 9.11 -3.51 2.23
C ALA A 11 9.15 -2.07 2.79
N GLY A 12 8.37 -1.16 2.19
CA GLY A 12 8.24 0.24 2.62
C GLY A 12 7.20 0.48 3.72
N PHE A 13 6.63 -0.57 4.32
CA PHE A 13 5.72 -0.39 5.46
C PHE A 13 6.49 -0.05 6.73
N ASP A 14 6.04 0.99 7.43
CA ASP A 14 6.42 1.23 8.81
C ASP A 14 5.68 0.22 9.69
N HIS A 15 6.45 -0.65 10.34
CA HIS A 15 5.95 -1.74 11.18
C HIS A 15 5.15 -1.25 12.40
N ARG A 16 5.39 -0.02 12.87
CA ARG A 16 4.71 0.57 14.02
C ARG A 16 3.36 1.17 13.66
N LEU A 17 3.18 1.52 12.39
CA LEU A 17 1.95 2.09 11.89
C LEU A 17 0.95 0.99 11.54
N THR A 18 -0.33 1.34 11.62
CA THR A 18 -1.42 0.49 11.14
C THR A 18 -1.33 0.27 9.64
N GLY A 19 -2.00 -0.76 9.14
CA GLY A 19 -2.15 -0.95 7.68
C GLY A 19 -2.75 0.29 7.01
N ARG A 20 -3.76 0.91 7.62
CA ARG A 20 -4.42 2.12 7.11
C ARG A 20 -3.43 3.27 6.96
N GLU A 21 -2.68 3.59 8.01
CA GLU A 21 -1.67 4.66 8.00
C GLU A 21 -0.60 4.38 6.95
N ASN A 22 -0.19 3.12 6.80
CA ASN A 22 0.76 2.70 5.78
C ASN A 22 0.24 2.93 4.35
N VAL A 23 -1.05 2.70 4.08
CA VAL A 23 -1.67 3.04 2.79
C VAL A 23 -1.55 4.53 2.51
N TYR A 24 -1.93 5.40 3.46
CA TYR A 24 -1.83 6.85 3.27
C TYR A 24 -0.39 7.34 3.14
N LEU A 25 0.55 6.76 3.90
CA LEU A 25 1.96 7.11 3.84
C LEU A 25 2.55 6.78 2.46
N ASN A 26 2.29 5.57 1.97
CA ASN A 26 2.72 5.17 0.63
C ASN A 26 2.12 6.07 -0.44
N ALA A 27 0.81 6.34 -0.36
CA ALA A 27 0.13 7.20 -1.32
C ALA A 27 0.68 8.63 -1.36
N SER A 28 0.94 9.22 -0.18
CA SER A 28 1.48 10.58 -0.06
C SER A 28 2.88 10.69 -0.68
N GLY A 29 3.71 9.65 -0.53
CA GLY A 29 5.03 9.57 -1.16
C GLY A 29 4.99 9.55 -2.69
N HIS A 30 3.84 9.22 -3.29
CA HIS A 30 3.63 9.12 -4.74
C HIS A 30 2.72 10.23 -5.29
N GLY A 31 2.40 11.25 -4.49
CA GLY A 31 1.66 12.44 -4.92
C GLY A 31 0.14 12.33 -4.86
N PHE A 32 -0.42 11.24 -4.31
CA PHE A 32 -1.85 11.11 -4.11
C PHE A 32 -2.33 11.97 -2.93
N THR A 33 -3.45 12.64 -3.12
CA THR A 33 -4.15 13.35 -2.05
C THR A 33 -4.90 12.38 -1.15
N ARG A 34 -5.13 12.77 0.10
CA ARG A 34 -5.94 11.98 1.04
C ARG A 34 -7.31 11.61 0.48
N ARG A 35 -7.97 12.53 -0.23
CA ARG A 35 -9.28 12.31 -0.85
C ARG A 35 -9.24 11.23 -1.94
N GLU A 36 -8.17 11.14 -2.71
CA GLU A 36 -7.99 10.10 -3.72
C GLU A 36 -7.78 8.73 -3.07
N VAL A 37 -7.00 8.67 -1.98
CA VAL A 37 -6.85 7.45 -1.19
C VAL A 37 -8.16 7.02 -0.56
N ASP A 38 -8.91 7.96 0.02
CA ASP A 38 -10.22 7.70 0.63
C ASP A 38 -11.21 7.08 -0.37
N ALA A 39 -11.09 7.41 -1.67
CA ALA A 39 -11.94 6.87 -2.71
C ALA A 39 -11.67 5.40 -3.05
N VAL A 40 -10.46 4.89 -2.79
CA VAL A 40 -10.04 3.52 -3.17
C VAL A 40 -9.66 2.64 -1.98
N ILE A 41 -9.58 3.18 -0.77
CA ILE A 41 -9.09 2.44 0.41
C ILE A 41 -9.94 1.21 0.73
N THR A 42 -11.26 1.28 0.52
CA THR A 42 -12.16 0.15 0.70
C THR A 42 -11.83 -0.99 -0.27
N ASP A 43 -11.53 -0.65 -1.52
CA ASP A 43 -11.17 -1.62 -2.56
C ASP A 43 -9.80 -2.25 -2.29
N ILE A 44 -8.84 -1.45 -1.82
CA ILE A 44 -7.53 -1.93 -1.34
C ILE A 44 -7.70 -2.96 -0.21
N ILE A 45 -8.54 -2.65 0.79
CA ILE A 45 -8.79 -3.55 1.92
C ILE A 45 -9.46 -4.85 1.45
N GLY A 46 -10.42 -4.73 0.52
CA GLY A 46 -11.13 -5.86 -0.08
C GLY A 46 -10.20 -6.78 -0.86
N MET A 47 -9.37 -6.22 -1.75
CA MET A 47 -8.40 -6.96 -2.55
C MET A 47 -7.32 -7.63 -1.69
N ALA A 48 -6.86 -6.96 -0.63
CA ALA A 48 -5.87 -7.51 0.28
C ALA A 48 -6.40 -8.69 1.10
N GLY A 49 -7.72 -8.74 1.31
CA GLY A 49 -8.40 -9.77 2.11
C GLY A 49 -7.98 -9.77 3.57
N ILE A 50 -7.65 -8.59 4.13
CA ILE A 50 -7.17 -8.43 5.52
C ILE A 50 -8.26 -7.91 6.48
N GLY A 51 -9.35 -7.35 5.95
CA GLY A 51 -10.49 -6.89 6.75
C GLY A 51 -10.07 -5.94 7.87
N ARG A 52 -10.49 -6.23 9.11
CA ARG A 52 -10.21 -5.40 10.30
C ARG A 52 -8.72 -5.29 10.65
N PHE A 53 -7.86 -6.15 10.09
CA PHE A 53 -6.43 -6.03 10.36
C PHE A 53 -5.82 -4.72 9.87
N ILE A 54 -6.48 -4.03 8.92
CA ILE A 54 -6.07 -2.70 8.46
C ILE A 54 -5.89 -1.69 9.62
N GLU A 55 -6.60 -1.86 10.73
CA GLU A 55 -6.53 -0.99 11.91
C GLU A 55 -5.46 -1.43 12.94
N TYR A 56 -4.73 -2.52 12.69
CA TYR A 56 -3.64 -3.00 13.56
C TYR A 56 -2.26 -2.68 12.96
N PRO A 57 -1.24 -2.51 13.81
CA PRO A 57 0.14 -2.33 13.37
C PRO A 57 0.61 -3.43 12.42
N VAL A 58 1.35 -3.06 11.38
CA VAL A 58 1.82 -4.00 10.34
C VAL A 58 2.78 -5.07 10.87
N GLU A 59 3.46 -4.81 11.99
CA GLU A 59 4.25 -5.86 12.68
C GLU A 59 3.42 -7.09 13.07
N THR A 60 2.11 -6.94 13.27
CA THR A 60 1.20 -8.04 13.62
C THR A 60 0.84 -8.92 12.42
N TYR A 61 1.18 -8.51 11.20
CA TYR A 61 0.75 -9.17 9.98
C TYR A 61 1.62 -10.40 9.71
N SER A 62 1.05 -11.41 9.06
CA SER A 62 1.86 -12.43 8.41
C SER A 62 2.60 -11.84 7.19
N SER A 63 3.63 -12.54 6.72
CA SER A 63 4.31 -12.18 5.46
C SER A 63 3.32 -12.13 4.29
N GLY A 64 2.37 -13.06 4.23
CA GLY A 64 1.33 -13.09 3.20
C GLY A 64 0.37 -11.90 3.28
N MET A 65 -0.01 -11.46 4.48
CA MET A 65 -0.85 -10.26 4.66
C MET A 65 -0.12 -9.00 4.20
N ARG A 66 1.17 -8.85 4.55
CA ARG A 66 1.98 -7.72 4.06
C ARG A 66 2.08 -7.72 2.53
N ALA A 67 2.38 -8.86 1.92
CA ALA A 67 2.48 -8.99 0.48
C ALA A 67 1.15 -8.63 -0.23
N ARG A 68 0.02 -9.16 0.27
CA ARG A 68 -1.30 -8.85 -0.28
C ARG A 68 -1.68 -7.37 -0.13
N LEU A 69 -1.38 -6.74 1.02
CA LEU A 69 -1.64 -5.31 1.19
C LEU A 69 -0.78 -4.47 0.24
N GLY A 70 0.53 -4.75 0.17
CA GLY A 70 1.45 -4.03 -0.73
C GLY A 70 1.02 -4.13 -2.20
N PHE A 71 0.64 -5.33 -2.65
CA PHE A 71 0.12 -5.54 -4.01
C PHE A 71 -1.21 -4.79 -4.24
N SER A 72 -2.11 -4.80 -3.26
CA SER A 72 -3.40 -4.12 -3.37
C SER A 72 -3.24 -2.60 -3.45
N VAL A 73 -2.31 -2.04 -2.67
CA VAL A 73 -1.91 -0.63 -2.75
C VAL A 73 -1.34 -0.33 -4.14
N ALA A 74 -0.40 -1.15 -4.63
CA ALA A 74 0.20 -1.00 -5.95
C ALA A 74 -0.84 -0.92 -7.08
N ALA A 75 -1.84 -1.82 -7.01
CA ALA A 75 -2.85 -1.96 -8.04
C ALA A 75 -3.84 -0.78 -8.10
N HIS A 76 -4.06 -0.09 -6.98
CA HIS A 76 -5.02 1.03 -6.90
C HIS A 76 -4.37 2.41 -6.87
N LEU A 77 -3.11 2.49 -6.44
CA LEU A 77 -2.37 3.74 -6.26
C LEU A 77 -1.08 3.71 -7.10
N SER A 78 -1.22 3.32 -8.38
CA SER A 78 -0.13 3.40 -9.35
C SER A 78 -0.20 4.72 -10.12
N PRO A 79 0.89 5.49 -10.24
CA PRO A 79 0.94 6.64 -11.14
C PRO A 79 0.93 6.19 -12.61
N ASP A 80 0.37 7.03 -13.50
CA ASP A 80 0.21 6.77 -14.94
C ASP A 80 1.53 6.49 -15.71
N VAL A 81 2.69 6.71 -15.10
CA VAL A 81 4.01 6.46 -15.70
C VAL A 81 4.72 5.35 -14.93
N LEU A 82 4.40 4.11 -15.31
CA LEU A 82 5.22 2.94 -15.02
C LEU A 82 6.40 2.97 -16.00
N ILE A 83 7.54 3.56 -15.62
CA ILE A 83 8.81 3.24 -16.30
C ILE A 83 9.19 1.84 -15.81
N ALA A 84 8.72 0.84 -16.55
CA ALA A 84 9.31 -0.48 -16.54
C ALA A 84 10.61 -0.36 -17.33
N ASP A 85 11.74 -0.25 -16.63
CA ASP A 85 13.05 -0.52 -17.20
C ASP A 85 13.51 -1.84 -16.58
N GLU A 86 13.50 -2.87 -17.45
CA GLU A 86 14.03 -4.24 -17.33
C GLU A 86 13.62 -5.12 -16.12
#